data_AF-A0AAP2GJ28-F1
#
_entry.id   AF-A0AAP2GJ28-F1
#
_cell.length_a   1.000
_cell.length_b   1.000
_cell.length_c   1.000
_cell.angle_alpha   90.00
_cell.angle_beta   90.00
_cell.angle_gamma   90.00
#
_symmetry.space_group_name_H-M   'P 1'
#
loop_
_entity.id
_entity.type
_entity.pdbx_description
1 polymer ?
#
loop_
_entity_poly.entity_id
_entity_poly.type
_entity_poly.pdbx_seq_one_letter_code
_entity_poly.pdbx_strand_id
1 'polypeptide(L)'
;MILGFLFKKMPLRKQVSYLQKKGIMLGTRLKGGRTIYIYMLRNLFVEVYFKDDNTNETPEKLNILRGLHTLNEYLEKEFKTTF
;
A
#
# COMPACT_ATOMS: atom_id res chain seq x y z
N MET A 1 -3.66 15.11 -9.94
CA MET A 1 -2.17 15.14 -9.97
C MET A 1 -1.53 15.63 -8.68
N ILE A 2 -1.95 16.75 -8.09
CA ILE A 2 -1.28 17.37 -6.91
C ILE A 2 -1.28 16.48 -5.65
N LEU A 3 -2.39 15.77 -5.38
CA LEU A 3 -2.52 14.95 -4.17
C LEU A 3 -1.46 13.85 -4.06
N GLY A 4 -1.14 13.16 -5.16
CA GLY A 4 -0.12 12.11 -5.15
C GLY A 4 1.30 12.64 -4.90
N PHE A 5 1.57 13.89 -5.31
CA PHE A 5 2.84 14.55 -5.05
C PHE A 5 2.96 14.97 -3.58
N LEU A 6 1.90 15.56 -3.02
CA LEU A 6 1.83 15.91 -1.60
C LEU A 6 1.95 14.67 -0.72
N PHE A 7 1.22 13.60 -1.07
CA PHE A 7 1.26 12.32 -0.35
C PHE A 7 2.68 11.76 -0.28
N LYS A 8 3.40 11.71 -1.41
CA LYS A 8 4.79 11.21 -1.47
C LYS A 8 5.79 12.02 -0.63
N LYS A 9 5.52 13.31 -0.40
CA LYS A 9 6.39 14.18 0.41
C LYS A 9 6.15 14.06 1.92
N MET A 10 5.08 13.40 2.35
CA MET A 10 4.78 13.24 3.77
C MET A 10 5.71 12.18 4.41
N PRO A 11 6.03 12.30 5.71
CA PRO A 11 6.65 11.22 6.46
C PRO A 11 5.80 9.94 6.43
N LEU A 12 6.42 8.77 6.50
CA LEU A 12 5.75 7.46 6.39
C LEU A 12 4.55 7.31 7.35
N ARG A 13 4.73 7.67 8.63
CA ARG A 13 3.63 7.66 9.62
C ARG A 13 2.45 8.55 9.20
N LYS A 14 2.72 9.73 8.63
CA LYS A 14 1.68 10.64 8.13
C LYS A 14 1.00 10.10 6.87
N GLN A 15 1.75 9.46 5.97
CA GLN A 15 1.18 8.79 4.79
C GLN A 15 0.18 7.70 5.23
N VAL A 16 0.58 6.84 6.17
CA VAL A 16 -0.29 5.76 6.66
C VAL A 16 -1.48 6.29 7.43
N SER A 17 -1.30 7.26 8.33
CA SER A 17 -2.44 7.90 9.02
C SER A 17 -3.40 8.58 8.03
N TYR A 18 -2.88 9.17 6.95
CA TYR A 18 -3.70 9.74 5.89
C TYR A 18 -4.47 8.66 5.12
N LEU A 19 -3.84 7.52 4.81
CA LEU A 19 -4.52 6.37 4.18
C LEU A 19 -5.62 5.80 5.07
N GLN A 20 -5.36 5.62 6.37
CA GLN A 20 -6.37 5.14 7.32
C GLN A 20 -7.56 6.10 7.45
N LYS A 21 -7.34 7.42 7.30
CA LYS A 21 -8.39 8.44 7.42
C LYS A 21 -9.14 8.74 6.13
N LYS A 22 -8.49 8.61 4.97
CA LYS A 22 -8.99 9.12 3.67
C LYS A 22 -8.95 8.09 2.54
N GLY A 23 -8.21 7.00 2.72
CA GLY A 23 -8.18 5.89 1.78
C GLY A 23 -9.30 4.89 2.05
N ILE A 24 -9.52 4.02 1.08
CA ILE A 24 -10.41 2.86 1.19
C ILE A 24 -9.52 1.63 1.37
N MET A 25 -9.69 0.89 2.46
CA MET A 25 -8.99 -0.39 2.63
C MET A 25 -9.59 -1.41 1.69
N LEU A 26 -8.78 -1.94 0.77
CA LEU A 26 -9.22 -2.93 -0.21
C LEU A 26 -9.08 -4.36 0.33
N GLY A 27 -8.18 -4.58 1.27
CA GLY A 27 -7.97 -5.87 1.92
C GLY A 27 -6.53 -6.09 2.33
N THR A 28 -6.23 -7.35 2.66
CA THR A 28 -4.91 -7.82 3.05
C THR A 28 -4.47 -8.97 2.16
N ARG A 29 -3.17 -9.11 1.95
CA ARG A 29 -2.58 -10.30 1.31
C ARG A 29 -1.38 -10.81 2.10
N LEU A 30 -1.18 -12.12 2.05
CA LEU A 30 0.02 -12.75 2.59
C LEU A 30 1.09 -12.82 1.51
N LYS A 31 2.32 -12.40 1.84
CA LYS A 31 3.49 -12.52 0.95
C LYS A 31 4.70 -12.88 1.78
N GLY A 32 5.29 -14.05 1.53
CA GLY A 32 6.51 -14.50 2.21
C GLY A 32 6.40 -14.50 3.75
N GLY A 33 5.23 -14.88 4.28
CA GLY A 33 4.96 -14.89 5.72
C GLY A 33 4.69 -13.52 6.37
N ARG A 34 4.53 -12.46 5.57
CA ARG A 34 4.15 -11.11 6.03
C ARG A 34 2.77 -10.72 5.52
N THR A 35 2.05 -9.97 6.32
CA THR A 35 0.73 -9.42 5.98
C THR A 35 0.88 -8.03 5.38
N ILE A 36 0.42 -7.88 4.14
CA ILE A 36 0.44 -6.63 3.39
C ILE A 36 -0.98 -6.07 3.35
N TYR A 37 -1.12 -4.80 3.73
CA TYR A 37 -2.40 -4.10 3.71
C TYR A 37 -2.50 -3.22 2.48
N ILE A 38 -3.57 -3.38 1.70
CA ILE A 38 -3.77 -2.65 0.45
C ILE A 38 -4.83 -1.57 0.66
N TYR A 39 -4.47 -0.33 0.35
CA TYR A 39 -5.35 0.83 0.40
C TYR A 39 -5.48 1.45 -0.99
N MET A 40 -6.66 1.97 -1.30
CA MET A 40 -6.91 2.83 -2.44
C MET A 40 -7.07 4.27 -1.98
N LEU A 41 -6.27 5.17 -2.53
CA LEU A 41 -6.40 6.61 -2.34
C LEU A 41 -6.63 7.27 -3.71
N ARG A 42 -7.89 7.52 -4.04
CA ARG A 42 -8.33 7.94 -5.39
C ARG A 42 -7.87 6.92 -6.44
N ASN A 43 -6.91 7.28 -7.29
CA ASN A 43 -6.34 6.42 -8.33
C ASN A 43 -4.97 5.84 -7.95
N LEU A 44 -4.56 5.97 -6.69
CA LEU A 44 -3.34 5.39 -6.16
C LEU A 44 -3.68 4.16 -5.35
N PHE A 45 -2.97 3.07 -5.61
CA PHE A 45 -2.99 1.88 -4.77
C PHE A 45 -1.73 1.89 -3.92
N VAL A 46 -1.87 1.64 -2.63
CA VAL A 46 -0.76 1.67 -1.68
C VAL A 46 -0.76 0.39 -0.87
N GLU A 47 0.32 -0.37 -1.00
CA GLU A 47 0.63 -1.47 -0.10
C GLU A 47 1.36 -0.91 1.11
N VAL A 48 0.93 -1.28 2.31
CA VAL A 48 1.54 -0.90 3.58
C VAL A 48 1.98 -2.15 4.30
N TYR A 49 3.22 -2.13 4.77
CA TYR A 49 3.81 -3.15 5.61
C TYR A 49 3.91 -2.59 7.02
N PHE A 50 3.32 -3.27 7.98
CA PHE A 50 3.40 -2.91 9.37
C PHE A 50 4.40 -3.79 10.10
N LYS A 51 5.05 -3.22 11.11
CA LYS A 51 5.89 -3.99 12.01
C LYS A 51 5.03 -5.06 12.69
N ASP A 52 5.56 -6.28 12.73
CA ASP A 52 4.89 -7.45 13.31
C ASP A 52 3.46 -7.69 12.76
N ASP A 53 3.22 -7.27 11.51
CA ASP A 53 1.93 -7.37 10.81
C ASP A 53 0.74 -6.67 11.52
N ASN A 54 1.03 -5.82 12.50
CA ASN A 54 0.05 -5.15 13.34
C ASN A 54 -0.23 -3.72 12.86
N THR A 55 -1.47 -3.41 12.47
CA THR A 55 -1.86 -2.07 11.99
C THR A 55 -1.76 -0.95 13.02
N ASN A 56 -1.67 -1.29 14.31
CA ASN A 56 -1.44 -0.34 15.40
C ASN A 56 0.05 -0.01 15.60
N GLU A 57 0.92 -0.83 15.02
CA GLU A 57 2.37 -0.65 15.09
C GLU A 57 2.88 0.32 14.04
N THR A 58 4.18 0.61 14.14
CA THR A 58 4.84 1.52 13.22
C THR A 58 4.89 0.93 11.80
N PRO A 59 4.45 1.66 10.76
CA PRO A 59 4.64 1.20 9.38
C PRO A 59 6.13 1.13 9.04
N GLU A 60 6.55 0.04 8.42
CA GLU A 60 7.94 -0.20 8.03
C GLU A 60 8.24 0.40 6.66
N LYS A 61 7.33 0.16 5.71
CA LYS A 61 7.42 0.65 4.34
C LYS A 61 6.06 0.72 3.70
N LEU A 62 5.99 1.52 2.64
CA LEU A 62 4.85 1.51 1.72
C LEU A 62 5.34 1.42 0.28
N ASN A 63 4.50 0.83 -0.57
CA ASN A 63 4.72 0.76 -2.00
C ASN A 63 3.53 1.41 -2.71
N ILE A 64 3.79 2.37 -3.59
CA ILE A 64 2.74 3.16 -4.27
C ILE A 64 2.68 2.71 -5.72
N LEU A 65 1.55 2.11 -6.09
CA LEU A 65 1.21 1.67 -7.43
C LEU A 65 0.24 2.69 -8.04
N ARG A 66 0.59 3.23 -9.21
CA ARG A 66 -0.15 4.33 -9.85
C ARG A 66 -1.15 3.77 -10.86
N GLY A 67 -2.43 3.77 -10.49
CA GLY A 67 -3.50 3.29 -11.36
C GLY A 67 -3.63 1.77 -11.40
N LEU A 68 -4.74 1.33 -11.99
CA LEU A 68 -5.14 -0.07 -12.00
C LEU A 68 -4.21 -0.94 -12.85
N HIS A 69 -3.70 -0.40 -13.96
CA HIS A 69 -2.79 -1.13 -14.84
C HIS A 69 -1.51 -1.55 -14.12
N THR A 70 -0.84 -0.63 -13.43
CA THR A 70 0.38 -0.94 -12.66
C THR A 70 0.09 -1.88 -11.49
N LEU A 71 -1.10 -1.80 -10.87
CA LEU A 71 -1.51 -2.78 -9.87
C LEU A 71 -1.60 -4.18 -10.48
N ASN A 72 -2.29 -4.31 -11.61
CA ASN A 72 -2.47 -5.60 -12.28
C ASN A 72 -1.14 -6.21 -12.74
N GLU A 73 -0.27 -5.42 -13.38
CA GLU A 73 1.06 -5.88 -13.80
C GLU A 73 1.90 -6.35 -12.60
N TYR A 74 1.83 -5.62 -11.49
CA TYR A 74 2.52 -6.00 -10.26
C TYR A 74 1.99 -7.33 -9.70
N LEU A 75 0.66 -7.47 -9.61
CA LEU A 75 0.03 -8.70 -9.11
C LEU A 75 0.30 -9.89 -10.03
N GLU A 76 0.28 -9.70 -11.35
CA GLU A 76 0.58 -10.75 -12.34
C GLU A 76 2.03 -11.21 -12.23
N LYS A 77 2.97 -10.28 -12.10
CA LYS A 77 4.38 -10.60 -11.88
C LYS A 77 4.56 -11.42 -10.59
N GLU A 78 3.92 -10.98 -9.52
CA GLU A 78 3.99 -11.65 -8.21
C GLU A 78 3.40 -13.06 -8.26
N PHE A 79 2.29 -13.22 -9.00
CA PHE A 79 1.68 -14.52 -9.23
C PHE A 79 2.64 -15.47 -9.94
N LYS A 80 3.24 -15.04 -11.06
CA LYS A 80 4.22 -15.83 -11.84
C LYS A 80 5.52 -16.14 -11.09
N THR A 81 5.89 -15.34 -10.09
CA THR A 81 7.07 -15.63 -9.27
C THR A 81 6.78 -16.61 -8.14
N THR A 82 5.51 -16.82 -7.80
CA THR A 82 5.09 -17.67 -6.67
C THR A 82 4.61 -19.04 -7.13
N PHE A 83 4.09 -19.14 -8.36
CA PHE A 83 3.55 -20.34 -9.00
C PHE A 83 4.24 -20.59 -10.33
#